data_AF-A0A6N6KIJ2-F1
#
_entry.id   AF-A0A6N6KIJ2-F1
#
_cell.length_a   1.000
_cell.length_b   1.000
_cell.length_c   1.000
_cell.angle_alpha   90.00
_cell.angle_beta   90.00
_cell.angle_gamma   90.00
#
_symmetry.space_group_name_H-M   'P 1'
#
loop_
_entity.id
_entity.type
_entity.pdbx_description
1 polymer ?
#
loop_
_entity_poly.entity_id
_entity_poly.type
_entity_poly.pdbx_seq_one_letter_code
_entity_poly.pdbx_strand_id
1 'polypeptide(L)'
;DPKGERIGIVDYAHTPDALEKVLNTIFELRQDDVKIITVVGCGGDRDKAKRPKMAKVAVDYSDQVVLTSDNPRTEDPAQIIREMEDGLPAYGKHKALSIQDRQNAIKTACRLAQKGDIVLIAGKGHEKYQEINGVKHPFDDKEVLKEALNH
;
A
#
# COMPACT_ATOMS: atom_id res chain seq x y z
N ASP A 1 -13.66 -22.21 7.58
CA ASP A 1 -12.34 -22.48 8.17
C ASP A 1 -11.45 -21.30 7.78
N PRO A 2 -11.04 -20.44 8.73
CA PRO A 2 -10.22 -19.27 8.43
C PRO A 2 -8.83 -19.64 7.89
N LYS A 3 -8.42 -20.91 7.91
CA LYS A 3 -7.14 -21.39 7.36
C LYS A 3 -7.09 -21.38 5.83
N GLY A 4 -7.88 -20.53 5.18
CA GLY A 4 -7.99 -20.58 3.75
C GLY A 4 -8.52 -19.41 2.97
N GLU A 5 -8.66 -18.25 3.59
CA GLU A 5 -9.05 -17.04 2.88
C GLU A 5 -7.86 -16.06 2.88
N ARG A 6 -7.73 -15.29 1.80
CA ARG A 6 -6.81 -14.15 1.76
C ARG A 6 -7.29 -13.12 2.78
N ILE A 7 -6.39 -12.59 3.61
CA ILE A 7 -6.75 -11.60 4.62
C ILE A 7 -6.51 -10.20 4.06
N GLY A 8 -7.56 -9.37 4.06
CA GLY A 8 -7.47 -7.97 3.66
C GLY A 8 -7.50 -7.02 4.85
N ILE A 9 -6.55 -6.09 4.93
CA ILE A 9 -6.47 -5.06 5.96
C ILE A 9 -6.43 -3.69 5.29
N VAL A 10 -7.25 -2.75 5.75
CA VAL A 10 -7.21 -1.34 5.34
C VAL A 10 -6.86 -0.50 6.56
N ASP A 11 -5.80 0.30 6.46
CA ASP A 11 -5.28 1.10 7.57
C ASP A 11 -4.97 2.55 7.16
N TYR A 12 -5.08 3.48 8.12
CA TYR A 12 -4.81 4.91 7.92
C TYR A 12 -3.33 5.28 8.01
N ALA A 13 -2.43 4.32 8.24
CA ALA A 13 -1.00 4.55 8.36
C ALA A 13 -0.43 5.28 7.14
N HIS A 14 -0.15 6.58 7.32
CA HIS A 14 0.36 7.49 6.29
C HIS A 14 1.65 8.20 6.73
N THR A 15 2.27 7.74 7.81
CA THR A 15 3.60 8.17 8.28
C THR A 15 4.51 6.94 8.43
N PRO A 16 5.84 7.07 8.33
CA PRO A 16 6.74 5.93 8.39
C PRO A 16 6.59 5.12 9.68
N ASP A 17 6.52 5.80 10.84
CA ASP A 17 6.34 5.18 12.15
C ASP A 17 5.00 4.44 12.29
N ALA A 18 3.90 5.03 11.77
CA ALA A 18 2.61 4.35 11.80
C ALA A 18 2.60 3.11 10.90
N LEU A 19 3.20 3.21 9.70
CA LEU A 19 3.30 2.09 8.78
C LEU A 19 4.16 0.96 9.36
N GLU A 20 5.28 1.30 9.98
CA GLU A 20 6.18 0.36 10.65
C GLU A 20 5.46 -0.38 11.78
N LYS A 21 4.70 0.33 12.63
CA LYS A 21 3.93 -0.29 13.71
C LYS A 21 2.89 -1.30 13.21
N VAL A 22 2.14 -0.93 12.16
CA VAL A 22 1.12 -1.81 11.57
C VAL A 22 1.78 -3.03 10.94
N LEU A 23 2.82 -2.81 10.14
CA LEU A 23 3.54 -3.90 9.47
C LEU A 23 4.25 -4.83 10.45
N ASN A 24 4.89 -4.29 11.49
CA ASN A 24 5.54 -5.09 12.53
C ASN A 24 4.50 -5.95 13.27
N THR A 25 3.34 -5.39 13.61
CA THR A 25 2.25 -6.14 14.23
C THR A 25 1.78 -7.28 13.32
N ILE A 26 1.59 -7.02 12.02
CA ILE A 26 1.22 -8.06 11.05
C ILE A 26 2.32 -9.12 10.94
N PHE A 27 3.58 -8.70 10.91
CA PHE A 27 4.75 -9.57 10.82
C PHE A 27 4.92 -10.48 12.04
N GLU A 28 4.64 -10.00 13.25
CA GLU A 28 4.69 -10.80 14.49
C GLU A 28 3.52 -11.79 14.60
N LEU A 29 2.37 -11.46 14.02
CA LEU A 29 1.15 -12.28 14.10
C LEU A 29 1.02 -13.30 12.96
N ARG A 30 1.72 -13.12 11.84
CA ARG A 30 1.65 -14.04 10.70
C ARG A 30 2.33 -15.37 11.01
N GLN A 31 1.88 -16.43 10.34
CA GLN A 31 2.61 -17.70 10.30
C GLN A 31 3.81 -17.58 9.34
N ASP A 32 4.85 -18.40 9.54
CA ASP A 32 6.12 -18.28 8.78
C ASP A 32 5.96 -18.42 7.26
N ASP A 33 4.93 -19.13 6.79
CA ASP A 33 4.62 -19.36 5.38
C ASP A 33 3.68 -18.32 4.76
N VAL A 34 3.18 -17.38 5.57
CA VAL A 34 2.24 -16.33 5.15
C VAL A 34 3.00 -15.10 4.67
N LYS A 35 2.72 -14.67 3.43
CA LYS A 35 3.33 -13.46 2.86
C LYS A 35 2.54 -12.22 3.21
N ILE A 36 3.26 -11.10 3.32
CA ILE A 36 2.68 -9.75 3.42
C ILE A 36 2.85 -9.05 2.07
N ILE A 37 1.73 -8.63 1.47
CA ILE A 37 1.69 -7.76 0.30
C ILE A 37 1.14 -6.39 0.71
N THR A 38 1.92 -5.34 0.51
CA THR A 38 1.55 -3.98 0.94
C THR A 38 1.32 -3.06 -0.24
N VAL A 39 0.17 -2.40 -0.27
CA VAL A 39 -0.14 -1.29 -1.19
C VAL A 39 -0.04 0.01 -0.42
N VAL A 40 0.83 0.92 -0.87
CA VAL A 40 1.07 2.18 -0.17
C VAL A 40 1.37 3.32 -1.15
N GLY A 41 0.91 4.52 -0.80
CA GLY A 41 1.19 5.75 -1.52
C GLY A 41 1.52 6.89 -0.56
N CYS A 42 1.80 8.06 -1.13
CA CYS A 42 1.97 9.30 -0.36
C CYS A 42 1.11 10.41 -0.98
N GLY A 43 0.61 11.31 -0.14
CA GLY A 43 -0.09 12.51 -0.61
C GLY A 43 0.86 13.54 -1.22
N GLY A 44 0.39 14.23 -2.25
CA GLY A 44 1.02 15.44 -2.79
C GLY A 44 0.72 16.68 -1.94
N ASP A 45 1.46 17.77 -2.17
CA ASP A 45 1.40 19.05 -1.45
C ASP A 45 1.58 18.92 0.07
N ARG A 46 2.33 17.89 0.48
CA ARG A 46 2.58 17.53 1.88
C ARG A 46 4.05 17.18 2.07
N ASP A 47 4.38 16.69 3.27
CA ASP A 47 5.73 16.26 3.63
C ASP A 47 6.30 15.26 2.60
N LYS A 48 7.26 15.74 1.80
CA LYS A 48 8.00 14.95 0.83
C LYS A 48 9.06 14.07 1.50
N ALA A 49 9.59 14.49 2.65
CA ALA A 49 10.67 13.78 3.34
C ALA A 49 10.25 12.40 3.85
N LYS A 50 8.94 12.15 3.97
CA LYS A 50 8.41 10.82 4.31
C LYS A 50 8.38 9.84 3.14
N ARG A 51 8.33 10.30 1.87
CA ARG A 51 8.14 9.46 0.68
C ARG A 51 9.16 8.30 0.59
N PRO A 52 10.48 8.57 0.61
CA PRO A 52 11.47 7.49 0.58
C PRO A 52 11.42 6.60 1.85
N LYS A 53 11.12 7.20 3.01
CA LYS A 53 11.04 6.46 4.28
C LYS A 53 9.86 5.48 4.31
N MET A 54 8.71 5.90 3.79
CA MET A 54 7.51 5.06 3.67
C MET A 54 7.78 3.85 2.78
N ALA A 55 8.42 4.06 1.62
CA ALA A 55 8.76 2.97 0.71
C ALA A 55 9.76 1.99 1.35
N LYS A 56 10.79 2.52 2.02
CA LYS A 56 11.76 1.69 2.76
C LYS A 56 11.08 0.82 3.81
N VAL A 57 10.26 1.41 4.68
CA VAL A 57 9.52 0.68 5.72
C VAL A 57 8.65 -0.41 5.08
N ALA A 58 7.94 -0.11 3.99
CA ALA A 58 7.11 -1.09 3.32
C ALA A 58 7.91 -2.33 2.87
N VAL A 59 9.08 -2.16 2.23
CA VAL A 59 9.89 -3.29 1.73
C VAL A 59 10.69 -4.02 2.80
N ASP A 60 10.91 -3.38 3.96
CA ASP A 60 11.58 -3.98 5.10
C ASP A 60 10.70 -5.05 5.76
N TYR A 61 9.38 -4.83 5.79
CA TYR A 61 8.42 -5.72 6.48
C TYR A 61 7.48 -6.48 5.55
N SER A 62 7.55 -6.25 4.23
CA SER A 62 6.70 -6.95 3.26
C SER A 62 7.51 -7.86 2.34
N ASP A 63 6.85 -8.90 1.85
CA ASP A 63 7.37 -9.80 0.83
C ASP A 63 7.20 -9.19 -0.57
N GLN A 64 6.13 -8.41 -0.77
CA GLN A 64 5.87 -7.62 -1.97
C GLN A 64 5.29 -6.26 -1.61
N VAL A 65 5.68 -5.21 -2.33
CA VAL A 65 5.15 -3.85 -2.19
C VAL A 65 4.64 -3.37 -3.54
N VAL A 66 3.50 -2.68 -3.53
CA VAL A 66 2.95 -1.94 -4.67
C VAL A 66 2.87 -0.46 -4.28
N LEU A 67 3.77 0.34 -4.86
CA LEU A 67 3.78 1.79 -4.74
C LEU A 67 2.72 2.37 -5.68
N THR A 68 1.86 3.24 -5.16
CA THR A 68 0.70 3.75 -5.90
C THR A 68 0.37 5.20 -5.56
N SER A 69 -0.52 5.82 -6.33
CA SER A 69 -1.16 7.08 -5.98
C SER A 69 -2.05 6.95 -4.73
N ASP A 70 -2.07 7.99 -3.89
CA ASP A 70 -2.99 8.16 -2.77
C ASP A 70 -3.86 9.41 -2.98
N ASN A 71 -3.40 10.59 -2.56
CA ASN A 71 -4.06 11.87 -2.79
C ASN A 71 -3.01 12.79 -3.44
N PRO A 72 -2.78 12.68 -4.76
CA PRO A 72 -1.71 13.42 -5.43
C PRO A 72 -1.91 14.94 -5.40
N ARG A 73 -3.14 15.42 -5.16
CA ARG A 73 -3.47 16.85 -5.14
C ARG A 73 -2.98 17.52 -6.41
N THR A 74 -2.11 18.53 -6.32
CA THR A 74 -1.60 19.24 -7.49
C THR A 74 -0.27 18.67 -8.03
N GLU A 75 0.32 17.68 -7.35
CA GLU A 75 1.57 17.04 -7.80
C GLU A 75 1.33 15.93 -8.83
N ASP A 76 2.32 15.70 -9.69
CA ASP A 76 2.36 14.53 -10.58
C ASP A 76 2.43 13.23 -9.73
N PRO A 77 1.44 12.32 -9.82
CA PRO A 77 1.48 11.06 -9.09
C PRO A 77 2.71 10.22 -9.41
N ALA A 78 3.17 10.25 -10.67
CA ALA A 78 4.36 9.51 -11.08
C ALA A 78 5.62 10.10 -10.45
N GLN A 79 5.66 11.41 -10.21
CA GLN A 79 6.76 12.05 -9.46
C GLN A 79 6.77 11.59 -8.01
N ILE A 80 5.62 11.56 -7.34
CA ILE A 80 5.54 11.07 -5.96
C ILE A 80 6.06 9.64 -5.85
N ILE A 81 5.68 8.76 -6.80
CA ILE A 81 6.14 7.37 -6.82
C ILE A 81 7.65 7.29 -7.03
N ARG A 82 8.23 8.08 -7.95
CA ARG A 82 9.69 8.15 -8.13
C ARG A 82 10.42 8.56 -6.85
N GLU A 83 9.91 9.58 -6.15
CA GLU A 83 10.48 10.03 -4.87
C GLU A 83 10.33 8.98 -3.74
N MET A 84 9.31 8.11 -3.82
CA MET A 84 9.20 6.95 -2.94
C MET A 84 10.25 5.89 -3.30
N GLU A 85 10.43 5.58 -4.59
CA GLU A 85 11.40 4.61 -5.10
C GLU A 85 12.85 4.97 -4.73
N ASP A 86 13.18 6.25 -4.60
CA ASP A 86 14.50 6.72 -4.14
C ASP A 86 14.87 6.20 -2.72
N GLY A 87 13.86 5.84 -1.92
CA GLY A 87 14.07 5.24 -0.61
C GLY A 87 14.31 3.73 -0.62
N LEU A 88 14.15 3.07 -1.78
CA LEU A 88 14.26 1.63 -1.87
C LEU A 88 15.73 1.18 -1.80
N PRO A 89 16.11 0.37 -0.81
CA PRO A 89 17.42 -0.27 -0.78
C PRO A 89 17.55 -1.28 -1.94
N ALA A 90 18.77 -1.71 -2.27
CA ALA A 90 19.01 -2.64 -3.38
C ALA A 90 18.17 -3.94 -3.28
N TYR A 91 17.98 -4.47 -2.07
CA TYR A 91 17.10 -5.63 -1.84
C TYR A 91 15.61 -5.29 -1.91
N GLY A 92 15.22 -4.03 -1.75
CA GLY A 92 13.82 -3.61 -1.83
C GLY A 92 13.34 -3.47 -3.28
N LYS A 93 14.24 -3.16 -4.21
CA LYS A 93 13.90 -2.89 -5.62
C LYS A 93 13.22 -4.05 -6.32
N HIS A 94 13.62 -5.30 -6.05
CA HIS A 94 12.98 -6.47 -6.66
C HIS A 94 11.64 -6.84 -6.01
N LYS A 95 11.36 -6.32 -4.81
CA LYS A 95 10.08 -6.51 -4.10
C LYS A 95 9.05 -5.43 -4.42
N ALA A 96 9.42 -4.37 -5.12
CA ALA A 96 8.56 -3.22 -5.36
C ALA A 96 8.04 -3.22 -6.80
N LEU A 97 6.72 -3.02 -6.94
CA LEU A 97 6.06 -2.68 -8.20
C LEU A 97 5.52 -1.26 -8.09
N SER A 98 5.51 -0.54 -9.20
CA SER A 98 4.95 0.81 -9.29
C SER A 98 3.74 0.80 -10.21
N ILE A 99 2.56 1.04 -9.64
CA ILE A 99 1.28 1.08 -10.35
C ILE A 99 0.57 2.36 -9.92
N GLN A 100 0.50 3.33 -10.83
CA GLN A 100 -0.03 4.65 -10.51
C GLN A 100 -1.52 4.62 -10.10
N ASP A 101 -2.33 3.86 -10.83
CA ASP A 101 -3.76 3.74 -10.55
C ASP A 101 -4.01 2.89 -9.31
N ARG A 102 -4.62 3.50 -8.27
CA ARG A 102 -4.82 2.87 -6.97
C ARG A 102 -5.71 1.64 -7.04
N GLN A 103 -6.73 1.65 -7.90
CA GLN A 103 -7.61 0.49 -8.07
C GLN A 103 -6.84 -0.71 -8.62
N ASN A 104 -6.03 -0.48 -9.64
CA ASN A 104 -5.19 -1.50 -10.28
C ASN A 104 -4.06 -1.96 -9.37
N ALA A 105 -3.52 -1.09 -8.52
CA ALA A 105 -2.55 -1.46 -7.50
C ALA A 105 -3.15 -2.46 -6.49
N ILE A 106 -4.34 -2.15 -5.96
CA ILE A 106 -5.07 -3.04 -5.04
C ILE A 106 -5.41 -4.37 -5.73
N LYS A 107 -5.97 -4.34 -6.94
CA LYS A 107 -6.29 -5.55 -7.72
C LYS A 107 -5.05 -6.40 -8.00
N THR A 108 -3.92 -5.76 -8.30
CA THR A 108 -2.65 -6.47 -8.52
C THR A 108 -2.17 -7.14 -7.25
N ALA A 109 -2.19 -6.44 -6.11
CA ALA A 109 -1.83 -7.03 -4.82
C ALA A 109 -2.69 -8.26 -4.47
N CYS A 110 -4.01 -8.18 -4.66
CA CYS A 110 -4.92 -9.30 -4.42
C CYS A 110 -4.69 -10.50 -5.35
N ARG A 111 -4.20 -10.27 -6.58
CA ARG A 111 -3.83 -11.34 -7.53
C ARG A 111 -2.50 -11.99 -7.20
N LEU A 112 -1.57 -11.23 -6.61
CA LEU A 112 -0.28 -11.74 -6.16
C LEU A 112 -0.42 -12.56 -4.86
N ALA A 113 -1.41 -12.22 -4.03
CA ALA A 113 -1.71 -12.92 -2.79
C ALA A 113 -2.21 -14.34 -3.03
N GLN A 114 -1.58 -15.30 -2.36
CA GLN A 114 -2.03 -16.68 -2.29
C GLN A 114 -2.98 -16.89 -1.10
N LYS A 115 -3.55 -18.09 -1.01
CA LYS A 115 -4.40 -18.49 0.10
C LYS A 115 -3.65 -18.35 1.43
N GLY A 116 -4.20 -17.59 2.38
CA GLY A 116 -3.58 -17.32 3.68
C GLY A 116 -2.69 -16.08 3.73
N ASP A 117 -2.30 -15.52 2.58
CA ASP A 117 -1.50 -14.28 2.52
C ASP A 117 -2.31 -13.08 3.01
N ILE A 118 -1.58 -12.05 3.46
CA ILE A 118 -2.11 -10.81 4.00
C ILE A 118 -1.88 -9.68 3.00
N VAL A 119 -2.95 -8.99 2.62
CA VAL A 119 -2.91 -7.78 1.81
C VAL A 119 -3.20 -6.57 2.69
N LEU A 120 -2.20 -5.70 2.89
CA LEU A 120 -2.36 -4.43 3.59
C LEU A 120 -2.52 -3.29 2.58
N ILE A 121 -3.60 -2.53 2.70
CA ILE A 121 -3.81 -1.26 1.98
C ILE A 121 -3.66 -0.12 2.97
N ALA A 122 -2.56 0.64 2.86
CA ALA A 122 -2.23 1.71 3.80
C ALA A 122 -2.39 3.11 3.17
N GLY A 123 -2.56 4.11 4.05
CA GLY A 123 -2.55 5.54 3.72
C GLY A 123 -3.90 6.22 3.92
N LYS A 124 -4.98 5.66 3.35
CA LYS A 124 -6.30 6.31 3.31
C LYS A 124 -7.25 5.90 4.41
N GLY A 125 -7.11 4.69 4.95
CA GLY A 125 -7.99 4.17 5.99
C GLY A 125 -9.47 4.26 5.59
N HIS A 126 -10.23 5.12 6.28
CA HIS A 126 -11.66 5.30 6.08
C HIS A 126 -12.02 6.44 5.10
N GLU A 127 -11.02 7.09 4.47
CA GLU A 127 -11.28 8.09 3.44
C GLU A 127 -11.90 7.46 2.19
N LYS A 128 -13.01 8.04 1.72
CA LYS A 128 -13.80 7.54 0.57
C LYS A 128 -13.60 8.34 -0.71
N TYR A 129 -12.44 8.97 -0.88
CA TYR A 129 -12.11 9.74 -2.06
C TYR A 129 -10.62 9.74 -2.36
N GLN A 130 -10.29 10.00 -3.63
CA GLN A 130 -8.95 10.35 -4.10
C GLN A 130 -8.97 11.80 -4.61
N GLU A 131 -8.11 12.66 -4.04
CA GLU A 131 -8.01 14.07 -4.41
C GLU A 131 -6.99 14.30 -5.53
N ILE A 132 -7.46 14.83 -6.67
CA ILE A 132 -6.66 15.13 -7.85
C ILE A 132 -7.01 16.55 -8.32
N ASN A 133 -6.03 17.45 -8.37
CA ASN A 133 -6.19 18.86 -8.76
C ASN A 133 -7.37 19.57 -8.06
N GLY A 134 -7.53 19.34 -6.75
CA GLY A 134 -8.60 19.92 -5.93
C GLY A 134 -9.98 19.25 -6.09
N VAL A 135 -10.11 18.24 -6.96
CA VAL A 135 -11.34 17.47 -7.16
C VAL A 135 -11.27 16.17 -6.36
N LYS A 136 -12.30 15.90 -5.55
CA LYS A 136 -12.43 14.63 -4.79
C LYS A 136 -13.21 13.62 -5.60
N HIS A 137 -12.53 12.65 -6.17
CA HIS A 137 -13.13 11.53 -6.89
C HIS A 137 -13.55 10.43 -5.92
N PRO A 138 -14.77 9.87 -5.98
CA PRO A 138 -15.18 8.77 -5.12
C PRO A 138 -14.23 7.57 -5.26
N PHE A 139 -13.70 7.11 -4.13
CA PHE A 139 -12.77 5.98 -4.09
C PHE A 139 -12.70 5.40 -2.67
N ASP A 140 -13.08 4.15 -2.47
CA ASP A 140 -13.07 3.49 -1.16
C ASP A 140 -12.16 2.25 -1.21
N ASP A 141 -11.01 2.31 -0.51
CA ASP A 141 -10.04 1.20 -0.45
C ASP A 141 -10.70 -0.10 -0.01
N LYS A 142 -11.65 -0.03 0.93
CA LYS A 142 -12.32 -1.21 1.50
C LYS A 142 -13.24 -1.87 0.49
N GLU A 143 -13.98 -1.10 -0.29
CA GLU A 143 -14.86 -1.64 -1.33
C GLU A 143 -14.03 -2.29 -2.44
N VAL A 144 -12.99 -1.62 -2.94
CA VAL A 144 -12.11 -2.18 -3.98
C VAL A 144 -11.41 -3.45 -3.49
N LEU A 145 -10.91 -3.46 -2.26
CA LEU A 145 -10.26 -4.63 -1.67
C LEU A 145 -11.23 -5.80 -1.54
N LYS A 146 -12.43 -5.55 -1.02
CA LYS A 146 -13.47 -6.56 -0.86
C LYS A 146 -13.87 -7.17 -2.21
N GLU A 147 -14.09 -6.35 -3.23
CA GLU A 147 -14.37 -6.82 -4.58
C GLU A 147 -13.23 -7.69 -5.12
N ALA A 148 -11.98 -7.21 -4.99
CA ALA A 148 -10.81 -7.91 -5.52
C ALA A 148 -10.50 -9.24 -4.82
N LEU A 149 -10.84 -9.40 -3.55
CA LEU A 149 -10.64 -10.66 -2.80
C LEU A 149 -11.73 -11.71 -3.08
N ASN A 150 -12.89 -11.30 -3.59
CA ASN A 150 -13.98 -12.22 -3.97
C ASN A 150 -13.81 -12.82 -5.37
N HIS A 151 -12.76 -12.42 -6.10
CA HIS A 151 -12.41 -12.91 -7.43
C HIS A 151 -11.06 -13.66 -7.40
#